data_AF-A0A7M4EBM4-F1
#
_entry.id   AF-A0A7M4EBM4-F1
#
_cell.length_a   1.000
_cell.length_b   1.000
_cell.length_c   1.000
_cell.angle_alpha   90.00
_cell.angle_beta   90.00
_cell.angle_gamma   90.00
#
_symmetry.space_group_name_H-M   'P 1'
#
loop_
_entity.id
_entity.type
_entity.pdbx_description
1 polymer ?
#
loop_
_entity_poly.entity_id
_entity_poly.type
_entity_poly.pdbx_seq_one_letter_code
_entity_poly.pdbx_strand_id
1 'polypeptide(L)'
;MVMVVRNPIIERHHKDGKPVIEYQEEELLVTLFNGTFHKAMDDGGIKVLKERLEKFFHRYLQTLHLQSCDLLDVFCGISFFPLDKMTYLKIQSFINKMEESLNIVKYTAFLYNDQLIWSGLEQDDMRILYKYLTTSLFPRHMEPELAGRDSPIRAEMPGNLQHYGRFLTGPFNLNDPEAKCRFPKIFVNTDDTYEELHLIVYKAMSAAVCFMIDASNPLTLDFCRKLDSIVGPQLTVLASDICEQYNINKRSSGSEKEPQFKFIYFNHMNLAEKSTVHMRKTPSISLTSVHPDLMKILGDINSDFTRVDEDEEIIVKAMSDYWVVGKKSDQRELYVILNQKNANLIEVNEEVKKLCATQFNNIFFLD
;
A
#
# COMPACT_ATOMS: atom_id res chain seq x y z
N MET A 1 23.46 16.16 -7.37
CA MET A 1 22.35 15.65 -6.55
C MET A 1 22.76 15.81 -5.10
N VAL A 2 22.22 16.82 -4.40
CA VAL A 2 22.51 17.05 -2.99
C VAL A 2 21.48 16.24 -2.21
N MET A 3 21.92 15.14 -1.59
CA MET A 3 21.12 14.41 -0.64
C MET A 3 21.05 15.27 0.61
N VAL A 4 19.92 15.96 0.82
CA VAL A 4 19.70 16.71 2.06
C VAL A 4 19.30 15.70 3.11
N VAL A 5 20.29 15.18 3.84
CA VAL A 5 20.04 14.44 5.08
C VAL A 5 19.55 15.46 6.10
N ARG A 6 18.22 15.54 6.29
CA ARG A 6 17.65 16.27 7.42
C ARG A 6 17.79 15.43 8.68
N ASN A 7 17.79 16.10 9.83
CA ASN A 7 17.81 15.44 11.13
C ASN A 7 16.59 14.50 11.21
N PRO A 8 16.76 13.18 11.45
CA PRO A 8 15.67 12.20 11.42
C PRO A 8 14.68 12.35 12.58
N ILE A 9 14.89 13.33 13.45
CA ILE A 9 14.12 13.59 14.66
C ILE A 9 13.37 14.91 14.47
N ILE A 10 12.04 14.83 14.49
CA ILE A 10 11.18 16.00 14.70
C ILE A 10 10.73 15.95 16.15
N GLU A 11 11.19 16.90 16.97
CA GLU A 11 10.64 17.11 18.30
C GLU A 11 9.32 17.88 18.17
N ARG A 12 8.19 17.21 18.40
CA ARG A 12 6.90 17.90 18.59
C ARG A 12 6.60 18.04 20.07
N HIS A 13 6.23 19.25 20.48
CA HIS A 13 5.74 19.51 21.83
C HIS A 13 4.21 19.38 21.85
N HIS A 14 3.68 18.40 22.59
CA HIS A 14 2.26 18.37 22.92
C HIS A 14 1.90 19.52 23.89
N LYS A 15 0.62 19.86 23.99
CA LYS A 15 0.08 20.85 24.96
C LYS A 15 0.47 20.56 26.42
N ASP A 16 0.88 19.33 26.72
CA ASP A 16 1.35 18.87 28.05
C ASP A 16 2.88 19.01 28.26
N GLY A 17 3.61 19.62 27.32
CA GLY A 17 5.03 19.97 27.48
C GLY A 17 6.02 18.81 27.36
N LYS A 18 5.57 17.57 27.13
CA LYS A 18 6.46 16.43 26.87
C LYS A 18 6.91 16.42 25.41
N PRO A 19 8.22 16.35 25.12
CA PRO A 19 8.72 16.15 23.77
C PRO A 19 8.43 14.70 23.34
N VAL A 20 7.79 14.54 22.18
CA VAL A 20 7.69 13.24 21.49
C VAL A 20 8.69 13.26 20.34
N ILE A 21 9.54 12.24 20.29
CA ILE A 21 10.53 12.04 19.23
C ILE A 21 9.83 11.26 18.12
N GLU A 22 9.59 11.92 16.99
CA GLU A 22 9.01 11.31 15.80
C GLU A 22 10.14 10.96 14.82
N TYR A 23 10.27 9.67 14.49
CA TYR A 23 11.27 9.15 13.54
C TYR A 23 10.78 9.28 12.10
N GLN A 24 11.67 9.60 11.15
CA GLN A 24 11.29 9.75 9.73
C GLN A 24 11.00 8.41 9.03
N GLU A 25 10.04 8.44 8.10
CA GLU A 25 9.35 7.29 7.49
C GLU A 25 10.22 6.29 6.68
N GLU A 26 11.46 6.64 6.33
CA GLU A 26 12.43 5.72 5.69
C GLU A 26 13.05 4.72 6.69
N GLU A 27 13.01 5.03 7.98
CA GLU A 27 13.46 4.16 9.09
C GLU A 27 12.55 2.92 9.23
N LEU A 28 11.29 3.05 8.80
CA LEU A 28 10.21 2.10 9.08
C LEU A 28 10.34 0.76 8.34
N LEU A 29 10.83 0.75 7.09
CA LEU A 29 11.02 -0.51 6.37
C LEU A 29 12.22 -1.30 6.92
N VAL A 30 13.23 -0.58 7.44
CA VAL A 30 14.37 -1.20 8.11
C VAL A 30 13.88 -1.88 9.39
N THR A 31 13.07 -1.18 10.19
CA THR A 31 12.54 -1.71 11.46
C THR A 31 11.63 -2.90 11.22
N LEU A 32 10.80 -2.89 10.16
CA LEU A 32 9.94 -4.03 9.81
C LEU A 32 10.72 -5.34 9.67
N PHE A 33 11.94 -5.35 9.14
CA PHE A 33 12.71 -6.59 8.91
C PHE A 33 13.91 -6.80 9.84
N ASN A 34 14.33 -5.77 10.59
CA ASN A 34 15.52 -5.84 11.45
C ASN A 34 15.25 -5.53 12.93
N GLY A 35 14.01 -5.15 13.27
CA GLY A 35 13.66 -4.65 14.58
C GLY A 35 14.08 -3.20 14.79
N THR A 36 13.77 -2.68 15.98
CA THR A 36 14.16 -1.31 16.33
C THR A 36 15.67 -1.19 16.49
N PHE A 37 16.19 0.02 16.28
CA PHE A 37 17.61 0.28 16.48
C PHE A 37 18.01 0.12 17.94
N HIS A 38 17.13 0.46 18.88
CA HIS A 38 17.33 0.19 20.31
C HIS A 38 17.55 -1.31 20.57
N LYS A 39 16.70 -2.17 20.01
CA LYS A 39 16.84 -3.62 20.19
C LYS A 39 18.14 -4.16 19.60
N ALA A 40 18.51 -3.71 18.41
CA ALA A 40 19.78 -4.08 17.79
C ALA A 40 21.01 -3.63 18.63
N MET A 41 20.90 -2.47 19.28
CA MET A 41 21.90 -1.96 20.21
C MET A 41 21.99 -2.80 21.49
N ASP A 42 20.87 -3.27 22.03
CA ASP A 42 20.85 -4.16 23.19
C ASP A 42 21.44 -5.55 22.86
N ASP A 43 21.14 -6.08 21.67
CA ASP A 43 21.57 -7.42 21.25
C ASP A 43 23.10 -7.55 21.06
N GLY A 44 23.76 -6.48 20.62
CA GLY A 44 25.19 -6.55 20.27
C GLY A 44 25.87 -5.21 20.00
N GLY A 45 25.26 -4.12 20.48
CA GLY A 45 25.79 -2.77 20.39
C GLY A 45 25.93 -2.23 18.97
N ILE A 46 26.72 -1.16 18.85
CA ILE A 46 26.90 -0.38 17.61
C ILE A 46 27.38 -1.26 16.45
N LYS A 47 28.19 -2.29 16.73
CA LYS A 47 28.74 -3.14 15.68
C LYS A 47 27.66 -3.95 14.97
N VAL A 48 26.77 -4.60 15.74
CA VAL A 48 25.66 -5.38 15.17
C VAL A 48 24.68 -4.47 14.44
N LEU A 49 24.36 -3.30 15.00
CA LEU A 49 23.51 -2.33 14.32
C LEU A 49 24.11 -1.93 12.96
N LYS A 50 25.40 -1.57 12.91
CA LYS A 50 26.08 -1.21 11.65
C LYS A 50 26.03 -2.34 10.62
N GLU A 51 26.30 -3.58 11.02
CA GLU A 51 26.25 -4.73 10.11
C GLU A 51 24.83 -4.98 9.57
N ARG A 52 23.79 -4.84 10.41
CA ARG A 52 22.38 -4.96 9.99
C ARG A 52 22.00 -3.85 8.99
N LEU A 53 22.33 -2.60 9.30
CA LEU A 53 22.05 -1.45 8.44
C LEU A 53 22.79 -1.53 7.11
N GLU A 54 24.07 -1.86 7.11
CA GLU A 54 24.88 -2.00 5.90
C GLU A 54 24.29 -3.06 4.97
N LYS A 55 23.94 -4.24 5.51
CA LYS A 55 23.33 -5.32 4.74
C LYS A 55 21.97 -4.92 4.16
N PHE A 56 21.14 -4.20 4.92
CA PHE A 56 19.84 -3.73 4.46
C PHE A 56 19.99 -2.67 3.37
N PHE A 57 20.68 -1.56 3.66
CA PHE A 57 20.81 -0.43 2.74
C PHE A 57 21.57 -0.79 1.47
N HIS A 58 22.56 -1.70 1.54
CA HIS A 58 23.25 -2.19 0.34
C HIS A 58 22.28 -2.76 -0.71
N ARG A 59 21.21 -3.44 -0.26
CA ARG A 59 20.17 -3.97 -1.16
C ARG A 59 19.07 -2.96 -1.43
N TYR A 60 18.59 -2.27 -0.38
CA TYR A 60 17.46 -1.36 -0.48
C TYR A 60 17.74 -0.19 -1.42
N LEU A 61 18.92 0.43 -1.33
CA LEU A 61 19.28 1.56 -2.18
C LEU A 61 19.29 1.20 -3.68
N GLN A 62 19.56 -0.07 -4.02
CA GLN A 62 19.51 -0.55 -5.41
C GLN A 62 18.09 -0.68 -5.96
N THR A 63 17.08 -0.71 -5.07
CA THR A 63 15.66 -0.80 -5.43
C THR A 63 14.98 0.57 -5.53
N LEU A 64 15.66 1.65 -5.14
CA LEU A 64 15.10 2.99 -5.15
C LEU A 64 15.05 3.57 -6.57
N HIS A 65 13.84 3.83 -7.06
CA HIS A 65 13.60 4.49 -8.33
C HIS A 65 13.26 5.98 -8.12
N LEU A 66 14.25 6.76 -7.66
CA LEU A 66 14.06 8.18 -7.30
C LEU A 66 13.53 9.06 -8.44
N GLN A 67 13.79 8.70 -9.69
CA GLN A 67 13.32 9.45 -10.86
C GLN A 67 11.82 9.36 -11.08
N SER A 68 11.19 8.30 -10.56
CA SER A 68 9.75 8.07 -10.66
C SER A 68 9.01 8.36 -9.35
N CYS A 69 9.70 8.89 -8.34
CA CYS A 69 9.08 9.23 -7.07
C CYS A 69 8.15 10.44 -7.23
N ASP A 70 6.98 10.34 -6.66
CA ASP A 70 5.96 11.38 -6.69
C ASP A 70 5.32 11.62 -5.32
N LEU A 71 4.25 12.41 -5.31
CA LEU A 71 3.55 12.81 -4.11
C LEU A 71 2.96 11.61 -3.33
N LEU A 72 2.59 10.50 -3.98
CA LEU A 72 2.15 9.30 -3.26
C LEU A 72 3.30 8.63 -2.51
N ASP A 73 4.52 8.70 -3.02
CA ASP A 73 5.69 8.21 -2.29
C ASP A 73 6.00 9.07 -1.06
N VAL A 74 5.66 10.36 -1.10
CA VAL A 74 5.73 11.25 0.07
C VAL A 74 4.64 10.90 1.08
N PHE A 75 3.41 10.65 0.63
CA PHE A 75 2.33 10.28 1.54
C PHE A 75 2.46 8.88 2.11
N CYS A 76 3.11 7.96 1.39
CA CYS A 76 3.23 6.55 1.77
C CYS A 76 1.88 5.96 2.25
N GLY A 77 0.78 6.28 1.55
CA GLY A 77 -0.57 5.95 1.99
C GLY A 77 -0.98 4.49 1.72
N ILE A 78 -2.21 4.17 2.13
CA ILE A 78 -2.87 2.90 1.88
C ILE A 78 -4.02 3.12 0.91
N SER A 79 -3.97 2.47 -0.25
CA SER A 79 -5.10 2.44 -1.18
C SER A 79 -6.12 1.41 -0.71
N PHE A 80 -7.32 1.84 -0.34
CA PHE A 80 -8.41 0.95 0.10
C PHE A 80 -9.31 0.52 -1.06
N PHE A 81 -9.70 -0.76 -1.11
CA PHE A 81 -10.61 -1.29 -2.13
C PHE A 81 -12.07 -1.06 -1.71
N PRO A 82 -12.89 -0.34 -2.50
CA PRO A 82 -14.28 -0.10 -2.15
C PRO A 82 -15.13 -1.37 -2.35
N LEU A 83 -15.90 -1.74 -1.32
CA LEU A 83 -16.81 -2.89 -1.36
C LEU A 83 -18.21 -2.50 -0.89
N ASP A 84 -19.20 -3.24 -1.40
CA ASP A 84 -20.52 -3.24 -0.78
C ASP A 84 -20.51 -3.99 0.56
N LYS A 85 -21.53 -3.72 1.37
CA LYS A 85 -21.66 -4.28 2.73
C LYS A 85 -21.70 -5.81 2.74
N MET A 86 -22.35 -6.43 1.76
CA MET A 86 -22.52 -7.88 1.74
C MET A 86 -21.20 -8.59 1.45
N THR A 87 -20.43 -8.05 0.50
CA THR A 87 -19.14 -8.61 0.12
C THR A 87 -18.10 -8.41 1.20
N TYR A 88 -18.10 -7.24 1.84
CA TYR A 88 -17.27 -7.01 3.01
C TYR A 88 -17.55 -8.03 4.13
N LEU A 89 -18.83 -8.30 4.45
CA LEU A 89 -19.21 -9.30 5.45
C LEU A 89 -18.80 -10.74 5.05
N LYS A 90 -18.88 -11.09 3.76
CA LYS A 90 -18.38 -12.38 3.26
C LYS A 90 -16.87 -12.52 3.51
N ILE A 91 -16.10 -11.47 3.24
CA ILE A 91 -14.65 -11.46 3.47
C ILE A 91 -14.36 -11.57 4.97
N GLN A 92 -15.06 -10.81 5.82
CA GLN A 92 -14.89 -10.89 7.27
C GLN A 92 -15.24 -12.29 7.80
N SER A 93 -16.32 -12.91 7.30
CA SER A 93 -16.68 -14.29 7.66
C SER A 93 -15.59 -15.30 7.22
N PHE A 94 -15.01 -15.10 6.04
CA PHE A 94 -13.88 -15.90 5.58
C PHE A 94 -12.67 -15.75 6.52
N ILE A 95 -12.29 -14.52 6.88
CA ILE A 95 -11.16 -14.23 7.78
C ILE A 95 -11.37 -14.88 9.15
N ASN A 96 -12.53 -14.66 9.77
CA ASN A 96 -12.85 -15.24 11.08
C ASN A 96 -12.74 -16.77 11.06
N LYS A 97 -13.25 -17.41 9.99
CA LYS A 97 -13.17 -18.86 9.83
C LYS A 97 -11.73 -19.34 9.63
N MET A 98 -10.88 -18.56 8.95
CA MET A 98 -9.47 -18.91 8.76
C MET A 98 -8.71 -18.81 10.08
N GLU A 99 -8.91 -17.74 10.84
CA GLU A 99 -8.29 -17.53 12.15
C GLU A 99 -8.73 -18.60 13.16
N GLU A 100 -10.01 -19.02 13.12
CA GLU A 100 -10.50 -20.13 13.94
C GLU A 100 -9.87 -21.49 13.51
N SER A 101 -9.76 -21.74 12.21
CA SER A 101 -9.23 -23.02 11.68
C SER A 101 -7.70 -23.15 11.80
N LEU A 102 -7.01 -22.01 11.86
CA LEU A 102 -5.56 -21.86 11.92
C LEU A 102 -5.20 -21.07 13.20
N ASN A 103 -5.45 -21.69 14.36
CA ASN A 103 -5.28 -21.10 15.70
C ASN A 103 -3.90 -20.47 16.04
N ILE A 104 -2.89 -20.66 15.20
CA ILE A 104 -1.57 -20.02 15.35
C ILE A 104 -1.47 -18.66 14.63
N VAL A 105 -2.44 -18.33 13.78
CA VAL A 105 -2.52 -17.04 13.09
C VAL A 105 -2.90 -15.99 14.11
N LYS A 106 -2.05 -14.97 14.26
CA LYS A 106 -2.28 -13.87 15.19
C LYS A 106 -2.96 -12.68 14.52
N TYR A 107 -2.54 -12.35 13.30
CA TYR A 107 -3.14 -11.30 12.49
C TYR A 107 -3.35 -11.75 11.06
N THR A 108 -4.37 -11.20 10.42
CA THR A 108 -4.67 -11.40 9.01
C THR A 108 -4.82 -10.05 8.30
N ALA A 109 -4.31 -9.92 7.08
CA ALA A 109 -4.63 -8.82 6.19
C ALA A 109 -5.14 -9.35 4.84
N PHE A 110 -6.14 -8.70 4.26
CA PHE A 110 -6.76 -9.08 3.00
C PHE A 110 -6.66 -7.93 2.01
N LEU A 111 -6.15 -8.23 0.82
CA LEU A 111 -5.96 -7.31 -0.28
C LEU A 111 -6.60 -7.84 -1.56
N TYR A 112 -7.07 -6.94 -2.40
CA TYR A 112 -7.56 -7.25 -3.74
C TYR A 112 -7.05 -6.21 -4.74
N ASN A 113 -6.45 -6.66 -5.85
CA ASN A 113 -5.75 -5.78 -6.81
C ASN A 113 -4.80 -4.80 -6.12
N ASP A 114 -4.01 -5.34 -5.18
CA ASP A 114 -3.02 -4.59 -4.39
C ASP A 114 -3.61 -3.47 -3.50
N GLN A 115 -4.94 -3.40 -3.37
CA GLN A 115 -5.65 -2.47 -2.48
C GLN A 115 -6.12 -3.19 -1.21
N LEU A 116 -6.00 -2.53 -0.06
CA LEU A 116 -6.36 -3.09 1.23
C LEU A 116 -7.88 -3.15 1.42
N ILE A 117 -8.37 -4.27 1.93
CA ILE A 117 -9.78 -4.45 2.32
C ILE A 117 -9.91 -4.58 3.83
N TRP A 118 -9.04 -5.37 4.44
CA TRP A 118 -9.05 -5.65 5.87
C TRP A 118 -7.63 -5.81 6.40
N SER A 119 -7.40 -5.37 7.63
CA SER A 119 -6.18 -5.63 8.39
C SER A 119 -6.53 -5.84 9.85
N GLY A 120 -5.93 -6.87 10.46
CA GLY A 120 -5.88 -7.03 11.91
C GLY A 120 -4.69 -6.34 12.57
N LEU A 121 -3.74 -5.80 11.80
CA LEU A 121 -2.65 -4.96 12.32
C LEU A 121 -3.09 -3.53 12.58
N GLU A 122 -2.41 -2.87 13.51
CA GLU A 122 -2.50 -1.42 13.69
C GLU A 122 -2.08 -0.66 12.43
N GLN A 123 -2.55 0.58 12.32
CA GLN A 123 -2.48 1.36 11.08
C GLN A 123 -1.04 1.66 10.66
N ASP A 124 -0.16 1.97 11.62
CA ASP A 124 1.23 2.30 11.35
C ASP A 124 2.02 1.07 10.87
N ASP A 125 1.87 -0.07 11.54
CA ASP A 125 2.48 -1.33 11.09
C ASP A 125 1.94 -1.77 9.72
N MET A 126 0.63 -1.66 9.53
CA MET A 126 0.01 -2.01 8.25
C MET A 126 0.48 -1.10 7.13
N ARG A 127 0.71 0.19 7.36
CA ARG A 127 1.26 1.11 6.35
C ARG A 127 2.61 0.63 5.83
N ILE A 128 3.50 0.23 6.74
CA ILE A 128 4.85 -0.23 6.40
C ILE A 128 4.78 -1.56 5.66
N LEU A 129 3.98 -2.50 6.16
CA LEU A 129 3.74 -3.78 5.50
C LEU A 129 3.13 -3.57 4.10
N TYR A 130 2.17 -2.67 3.96
CA TYR A 130 1.52 -2.34 2.70
C TYR A 130 2.52 -1.79 1.67
N LYS A 131 3.41 -0.88 2.11
CA LYS A 131 4.52 -0.39 1.28
C LYS A 131 5.41 -1.53 0.81
N TYR A 132 5.82 -2.44 1.70
CA TYR A 132 6.60 -3.63 1.31
C TYR A 132 5.86 -4.51 0.29
N LEU A 133 4.58 -4.81 0.54
CA LEU A 133 3.77 -5.67 -0.31
C LEU A 133 3.68 -5.11 -1.72
N THR A 134 3.34 -3.83 -1.86
CA THR A 134 3.03 -3.19 -3.14
C THR A 134 4.27 -2.73 -3.92
N THR A 135 5.36 -2.35 -3.25
CA THR A 135 6.58 -1.88 -3.92
C THR A 135 7.59 -2.98 -4.18
N SER A 136 7.61 -4.03 -3.35
CA SER A 136 8.66 -5.05 -3.38
C SER A 136 8.13 -6.45 -3.65
N LEU A 137 7.12 -6.91 -2.91
CA LEU A 137 6.70 -8.32 -2.99
C LEU A 137 5.86 -8.59 -4.25
N PHE A 138 4.71 -7.95 -4.40
CA PHE A 138 3.80 -8.22 -5.52
C PHE A 138 4.44 -8.01 -6.89
N PRO A 139 5.20 -6.93 -7.15
CA PRO A 139 5.76 -6.70 -8.47
C PRO A 139 6.76 -7.79 -8.92
N ARG A 140 7.51 -8.39 -7.98
CA ARG A 140 8.39 -9.55 -8.25
C ARG A 140 7.64 -10.80 -8.71
N HIS A 141 6.33 -10.84 -8.50
CA HIS A 141 5.47 -11.97 -8.83
C HIS A 141 4.41 -11.62 -9.91
N MET A 142 4.50 -10.45 -10.55
CA MET A 142 3.60 -10.02 -11.63
C MET A 142 4.05 -10.46 -13.04
N GLU A 143 5.37 -10.51 -13.31
CA GLU A 143 5.90 -10.92 -14.63
C GLU A 143 5.41 -12.29 -15.17
N PRO A 144 5.09 -13.30 -14.34
CA PRO A 144 4.58 -14.58 -14.83
C PRO A 144 3.15 -14.56 -15.40
N GLU A 145 2.36 -13.49 -15.17
CA GLU A 145 0.92 -13.48 -15.49
C GLU A 145 0.56 -12.84 -16.84
N LEU A 146 1.46 -12.02 -17.41
CA LEU A 146 1.21 -11.23 -18.63
C LEU A 146 1.77 -11.84 -19.92
N ALA A 147 2.56 -12.90 -19.84
CA ALA A 147 3.03 -13.60 -21.03
C ALA A 147 1.90 -14.48 -21.57
N GLY A 148 1.39 -14.14 -22.76
CA GLY A 148 0.43 -14.97 -23.49
C GLY A 148 0.90 -16.41 -23.65
N ARG A 149 -0.04 -17.31 -23.95
CA ARG A 149 0.10 -18.78 -24.01
C ARG A 149 1.27 -19.34 -24.84
N ASP A 150 2.02 -18.52 -25.57
CA ASP A 150 2.97 -18.94 -26.61
C ASP A 150 4.46 -18.67 -26.29
N SER A 151 4.83 -18.34 -25.05
CA SER A 151 6.25 -18.21 -24.68
C SER A 151 6.87 -19.56 -24.28
N PRO A 152 8.01 -19.98 -24.86
CA PRO A 152 8.63 -21.29 -24.63
C PRO A 152 9.35 -21.44 -23.28
N ILE A 153 9.32 -20.41 -22.42
CA ILE A 153 9.90 -20.42 -21.06
C ILE A 153 8.79 -20.77 -20.05
N ARG A 154 8.19 -21.95 -20.20
CA ARG A 154 7.37 -22.53 -19.13
C ARG A 154 8.27 -23.41 -18.27
N ALA A 155 8.71 -22.89 -17.12
CA ALA A 155 8.74 -23.78 -15.97
C ALA A 155 7.28 -24.13 -15.70
N GLU A 156 6.93 -25.41 -15.78
CA GLU A 156 5.58 -25.88 -15.45
C GLU A 156 5.21 -25.33 -14.07
N MET A 157 4.29 -24.37 -14.04
CA MET A 157 3.84 -23.79 -12.78
C MET A 157 3.10 -24.90 -12.03
N PRO A 158 3.54 -25.32 -10.84
CA PRO A 158 2.88 -26.36 -10.07
C PRO A 158 1.63 -25.75 -9.42
N GLY A 159 0.63 -25.45 -10.24
CA GLY A 159 -0.69 -25.07 -9.77
C GLY A 159 -1.41 -26.32 -9.28
N ASN A 160 -2.00 -26.24 -8.09
CA ASN A 160 -2.97 -27.24 -7.64
C ASN A 160 -4.14 -27.22 -8.65
N LEU A 161 -4.46 -28.34 -9.31
CA LEU A 161 -5.48 -28.40 -10.37
C LEU A 161 -6.90 -27.99 -9.87
N GLN A 162 -7.08 -27.88 -8.55
CA GLN A 162 -8.37 -27.63 -7.89
C GLN A 162 -8.65 -26.14 -7.62
N HIS A 163 -7.63 -25.28 -7.50
CA HIS A 163 -7.80 -23.86 -7.18
C HIS A 163 -6.62 -23.00 -7.64
N TYR A 164 -6.82 -21.68 -7.75
CA TYR A 164 -5.79 -20.74 -8.23
C TYR A 164 -4.86 -20.20 -7.13
N GLY A 165 -4.99 -20.71 -5.90
CA GLY A 165 -4.16 -20.32 -4.76
C GLY A 165 -2.69 -20.75 -4.85
N ARG A 166 -1.79 -19.89 -4.38
CA ARG A 166 -0.33 -20.13 -4.30
C ARG A 166 0.34 -19.28 -3.23
N PHE A 167 1.48 -19.74 -2.71
CA PHE A 167 2.34 -18.97 -1.80
C PHE A 167 3.22 -17.98 -2.58
N LEU A 168 3.25 -16.72 -2.15
CA LEU A 168 4.27 -15.74 -2.56
C LEU A 168 5.48 -15.75 -1.62
N THR A 169 5.25 -16.11 -0.36
CA THR A 169 6.30 -16.37 0.63
C THR A 169 6.09 -17.76 1.24
N GLY A 170 7.12 -18.59 1.27
CA GLY A 170 7.02 -19.98 1.71
C GLY A 170 7.48 -20.96 0.61
N PRO A 171 6.98 -22.21 0.64
CA PRO A 171 7.40 -23.22 -0.33
C PRO A 171 6.85 -22.93 -1.73
N PHE A 172 7.72 -23.01 -2.75
CA PHE A 172 7.32 -22.84 -4.15
C PHE A 172 6.50 -24.02 -4.67
N ASN A 173 6.72 -25.22 -4.14
CA ASN A 173 6.01 -26.43 -4.52
C ASN A 173 5.66 -27.25 -3.27
N LEU A 174 4.36 -27.45 -3.02
CA LEU A 174 3.87 -28.21 -1.86
C LEU A 174 4.04 -29.72 -2.01
N ASN A 175 4.21 -30.19 -3.25
CA ASN A 175 4.39 -31.60 -3.59
C ASN A 175 5.85 -32.05 -3.46
N ASP A 176 6.79 -31.11 -3.36
CA ASP A 176 8.20 -31.40 -3.15
C ASP A 176 8.48 -31.58 -1.64
N PRO A 177 8.84 -32.79 -1.16
CA PRO A 177 9.15 -33.04 0.24
C PRO A 177 10.39 -32.28 0.75
N GLU A 178 11.29 -31.88 -0.16
CA GLU A 178 12.50 -31.12 0.17
C GLU A 178 12.32 -29.60 0.02
N ALA A 179 11.08 -29.15 -0.26
CA ALA A 179 10.78 -27.73 -0.42
C ALA A 179 11.17 -26.93 0.82
N LYS A 180 12.07 -25.96 0.64
CA LYS A 180 12.48 -25.05 1.71
C LYS A 180 11.36 -24.07 2.02
N CYS A 181 10.74 -24.22 3.19
CA CYS A 181 9.81 -23.24 3.74
C CYS A 181 10.60 -22.03 4.27
N ARG A 182 10.62 -20.93 3.52
CA ARG A 182 11.23 -19.66 3.95
C ARG A 182 10.18 -18.58 4.05
N PHE A 183 9.95 -18.11 5.27
CA PHE A 183 9.03 -17.02 5.57
C PHE A 183 9.83 -15.80 6.03
N PRO A 184 9.59 -14.61 5.45
CA PRO A 184 10.14 -13.39 5.99
C PRO A 184 9.74 -13.23 7.46
N LYS A 185 10.70 -12.91 8.32
CA LYS A 185 10.42 -12.48 9.68
C LYS A 185 10.20 -10.97 9.67
N ILE A 186 9.10 -10.53 10.27
CA ILE A 186 8.76 -9.13 10.43
C ILE A 186 8.64 -8.78 11.91
N PHE A 187 8.83 -7.49 12.23
CA PHE A 187 8.69 -6.91 13.55
C PHE A 187 7.55 -5.89 13.52
N VAL A 188 6.59 -6.04 14.43
CA VAL A 188 5.40 -5.17 14.55
C VAL A 188 5.16 -4.80 16.01
N ASN A 189 4.27 -3.85 16.28
CA ASN A 189 3.96 -3.33 17.61
C ASN A 189 5.23 -2.90 18.36
N THR A 190 6.19 -2.29 17.66
CA THR A 190 7.55 -2.06 18.18
C THR A 190 7.60 -1.11 19.36
N ASP A 191 6.55 -0.31 19.55
CA ASP A 191 6.42 0.68 20.62
C ASP A 191 5.71 0.14 21.87
N ASP A 192 5.07 -1.04 21.78
CA ASP A 192 4.35 -1.68 22.89
C ASP A 192 4.89 -3.09 23.18
N THR A 193 4.31 -4.12 22.56
CA THR A 193 4.61 -5.52 22.87
C THR A 193 5.87 -6.06 22.20
N TYR A 194 6.39 -5.38 21.16
CA TYR A 194 7.50 -5.79 20.30
C TYR A 194 7.36 -7.24 19.83
N GLU A 195 6.71 -7.45 18.69
CA GLU A 195 6.35 -8.79 18.23
C GLU A 195 7.17 -9.24 17.04
N GLU A 196 7.70 -10.45 17.11
CA GLU A 196 8.35 -11.11 15.99
C GLU A 196 7.37 -12.08 15.32
N LEU A 197 7.07 -11.83 14.04
CA LEU A 197 6.09 -12.64 13.29
C LEU A 197 6.73 -13.21 12.02
N HIS A 198 6.33 -14.41 11.63
CA HIS A 198 6.49 -14.92 10.29
C HIS A 198 5.37 -14.40 9.38
N LEU A 199 5.75 -13.82 8.25
CA LEU A 199 4.82 -13.35 7.23
C LEU A 199 4.59 -14.43 6.16
N ILE A 200 3.34 -14.88 6.02
CA ILE A 200 2.90 -15.74 4.92
C ILE A 200 1.97 -14.94 4.02
N VAL A 201 2.35 -14.74 2.77
CA VAL A 201 1.52 -14.11 1.74
C VAL A 201 1.05 -15.17 0.77
N TYR A 202 -0.27 -15.37 0.72
CA TYR A 202 -0.93 -16.35 -0.12
C TYR A 202 -1.85 -15.63 -1.11
N LYS A 203 -1.71 -15.92 -2.41
CA LYS A 203 -2.42 -15.23 -3.50
C LYS A 203 -3.28 -16.20 -4.28
N ALA A 204 -4.50 -15.81 -4.63
CA ALA A 204 -5.32 -16.49 -5.63
C ALA A 204 -5.97 -15.43 -6.54
N MET A 205 -5.71 -15.53 -7.84
CA MET A 205 -6.14 -14.51 -8.81
C MET A 205 -5.68 -13.10 -8.38
N SER A 206 -6.60 -12.14 -8.30
CA SER A 206 -6.37 -10.77 -7.82
C SER A 206 -6.37 -10.61 -6.30
N ALA A 207 -6.74 -11.63 -5.53
CA ALA A 207 -6.81 -11.55 -4.08
C ALA A 207 -5.52 -12.05 -3.43
N ALA A 208 -5.06 -11.36 -2.39
CA ALA A 208 -3.93 -11.75 -1.56
C ALA A 208 -4.32 -11.70 -0.09
N VAL A 209 -3.94 -12.73 0.66
CA VAL A 209 -4.13 -12.83 2.11
C VAL A 209 -2.77 -12.96 2.77
N CYS A 210 -2.52 -12.09 3.74
CA CYS A 210 -1.33 -12.13 4.57
C CYS A 210 -1.71 -12.74 5.91
N PHE A 211 -1.06 -13.83 6.28
CA PHE A 211 -1.15 -14.44 7.60
C PHE A 211 0.14 -14.12 8.37
N MET A 212 -0.02 -13.62 9.58
CA MET A 212 1.08 -13.26 10.46
C MET A 212 1.01 -14.13 11.69
N ILE A 213 2.06 -14.94 11.88
CA ILE A 213 2.11 -16.00 12.88
C ILE A 213 3.30 -15.72 13.78
N ASP A 214 3.16 -15.89 15.09
CA ASP A 214 4.26 -15.68 16.04
C ASP A 214 5.50 -16.50 15.64
N ALA A 215 6.66 -15.83 15.61
CA ALA A 215 7.92 -16.40 15.13
C ALA A 215 8.44 -17.59 15.96
N SER A 216 7.94 -17.78 17.18
CA SER A 216 8.23 -18.95 18.00
C SER A 216 7.58 -20.23 17.45
N ASN A 217 6.53 -20.11 16.62
CA ASN A 217 5.86 -21.27 16.04
C ASN A 217 6.62 -21.83 14.84
N PRO A 218 6.93 -23.14 14.81
CA PRO A 218 7.56 -23.77 13.66
C PRO A 218 6.57 -23.89 12.51
N LEU A 219 6.87 -23.23 11.39
CA LEU A 219 6.07 -23.34 10.17
C LEU A 219 6.57 -24.51 9.31
N THR A 220 5.82 -25.62 9.34
CA THR A 220 6.15 -26.85 8.61
C THR A 220 5.52 -26.89 7.22
N LEU A 221 6.02 -27.78 6.36
CA LEU A 221 5.40 -28.04 5.06
C LEU A 221 3.97 -28.58 5.19
N ASP A 222 3.70 -29.39 6.24
CA ASP A 222 2.36 -29.90 6.51
C ASP A 222 1.37 -28.80 6.91
N PHE A 223 1.84 -27.81 7.68
CA PHE A 223 1.04 -26.61 7.93
C PHE A 223 0.70 -25.88 6.63
N CYS A 224 1.68 -25.74 5.72
CA CYS A 224 1.45 -25.09 4.42
C CYS A 224 0.41 -25.85 3.58
N ARG A 225 0.46 -27.20 3.56
CA ARG A 225 -0.53 -28.04 2.87
C ARG A 225 -1.92 -27.88 3.48
N LYS A 226 -2.01 -27.87 4.81
CA LYS A 226 -3.28 -27.61 5.52
C LYS A 226 -3.83 -26.23 5.16
N LEU A 227 -2.99 -25.19 5.21
CA LEU A 227 -3.38 -23.83 4.82
C LEU A 227 -3.89 -23.78 3.37
N ASP A 228 -3.14 -24.36 2.42
CA ASP A 228 -3.51 -24.43 1.00
C ASP A 228 -4.89 -25.04 0.79
N SER A 229 -5.13 -26.23 1.38
CA SER A 229 -6.41 -26.95 1.27
C SER A 229 -7.63 -26.18 1.80
N ILE A 230 -7.44 -25.31 2.80
CA ILE A 230 -8.53 -24.55 3.42
C ILE A 230 -8.71 -23.20 2.70
N VAL A 231 -7.61 -22.48 2.50
CA VAL A 231 -7.59 -21.10 2.00
C VAL A 231 -7.74 -21.07 0.47
N GLY A 232 -7.06 -21.94 -0.26
CA GLY A 232 -7.01 -21.96 -1.73
C GLY A 232 -8.38 -21.97 -2.40
N PRO A 233 -9.25 -22.95 -2.11
CA PRO A 233 -10.58 -23.01 -2.72
C PRO A 233 -11.44 -21.80 -2.36
N GLN A 234 -11.50 -21.43 -1.07
CA GLN A 234 -12.36 -20.35 -0.58
C GLN A 234 -11.92 -18.97 -1.10
N LEU A 235 -10.61 -18.71 -1.11
CA LEU A 235 -10.05 -17.46 -1.62
C LEU A 235 -10.29 -17.31 -3.13
N THR A 236 -10.20 -18.41 -3.88
CA THR A 236 -10.46 -18.42 -5.33
C THR A 236 -11.90 -18.01 -5.63
N VAL A 237 -12.88 -18.61 -4.93
CA VAL A 237 -14.30 -18.25 -5.09
C VAL A 237 -14.53 -16.80 -4.73
N LEU A 238 -13.99 -16.35 -3.58
CA LEU A 238 -14.15 -14.98 -3.11
C LEU A 238 -13.53 -13.94 -4.08
N ALA A 239 -12.36 -14.24 -4.65
CA ALA A 239 -11.73 -13.39 -5.64
C ALA A 239 -12.57 -13.26 -6.93
N SER A 240 -13.25 -14.34 -7.34
CA SER A 240 -14.18 -14.33 -8.47
C SER A 240 -15.42 -13.50 -8.17
N ASP A 241 -16.05 -13.71 -7.00
CA ASP A 241 -17.21 -12.94 -6.54
C ASP A 241 -16.93 -11.43 -6.54
N ILE A 242 -15.77 -11.01 -5.99
CA ILE A 242 -15.35 -9.60 -5.98
C ILE A 242 -15.17 -9.07 -7.41
N CYS A 243 -14.57 -9.86 -8.29
CA CYS A 243 -14.35 -9.48 -9.69
C CYS A 243 -15.67 -9.21 -10.42
N GLU A 244 -16.64 -10.13 -10.28
CA GLU A 244 -17.94 -10.04 -10.94
C GLU A 244 -18.69 -8.79 -10.49
N GLN A 245 -18.77 -8.56 -9.18
CA GLN A 245 -19.44 -7.40 -8.61
C GLN A 245 -18.77 -6.08 -9.01
N TYR A 246 -17.43 -6.03 -8.96
CA TYR A 246 -16.69 -4.84 -9.37
C TYR A 246 -16.97 -4.48 -10.84
N ASN A 247 -17.01 -5.50 -11.72
CA ASN A 247 -17.32 -5.31 -13.13
C ASN A 247 -18.78 -4.88 -13.37
N ILE A 248 -19.73 -5.40 -12.61
CA ILE A 248 -21.14 -4.99 -12.66
C ILE A 248 -21.27 -3.50 -12.26
N ASN A 249 -20.69 -3.11 -11.12
CA ASN A 249 -20.74 -1.73 -10.64
C ASN A 249 -20.09 -0.76 -11.62
N LYS A 250 -18.96 -1.14 -12.22
CA LYS A 250 -18.29 -0.35 -13.25
C LYS A 250 -19.14 -0.18 -14.52
N ARG A 251 -19.88 -1.21 -14.95
CA ARG A 251 -20.78 -1.12 -16.11
C ARG A 251 -22.01 -0.27 -15.83
N SER A 252 -22.55 -0.34 -14.62
CA SER A 252 -23.69 0.48 -14.17
C SER A 252 -23.36 1.97 -14.08
N SER A 253 -22.06 2.31 -13.96
CA SER A 253 -21.57 3.68 -13.88
C SER A 253 -21.43 4.38 -15.25
N GLY A 254 -21.80 3.70 -16.35
CA GLY A 254 -21.73 4.24 -17.70
C GLY A 254 -20.30 4.38 -18.25
N SER A 255 -20.16 4.37 -19.58
CA SER A 255 -18.90 4.73 -20.24
C SER A 255 -18.72 6.24 -20.20
N GLU A 256 -18.39 6.79 -19.04
CA GLU A 256 -18.02 8.19 -18.95
C GLU A 256 -16.76 8.40 -19.80
N LYS A 257 -16.79 9.44 -20.64
CA LYS A 257 -15.60 9.98 -21.30
C LYS A 257 -14.50 10.10 -20.23
N GLU A 258 -13.26 9.84 -20.61
CA GLU A 258 -12.11 9.96 -19.71
C GLU A 258 -12.23 11.26 -18.90
N PRO A 259 -12.22 11.19 -17.56
CA PRO A 259 -12.53 12.35 -16.73
C PRO A 259 -11.58 13.49 -17.10
N GLN A 260 -12.14 14.68 -17.35
CA GLN A 260 -11.36 15.88 -17.70
C GLN A 260 -10.49 16.40 -16.53
N PHE A 261 -10.53 15.69 -15.41
CA PHE A 261 -9.79 15.97 -14.20
C PHE A 261 -8.96 14.75 -13.78
N LYS A 262 -7.81 15.03 -13.18
CA LYS A 262 -7.00 14.05 -12.46
C LYS A 262 -6.86 14.50 -11.02
N PHE A 263 -6.75 13.57 -10.09
CA PHE A 263 -6.62 13.94 -8.68
C PHE A 263 -5.72 13.00 -7.89
N ILE A 264 -5.24 13.52 -6.77
CA ILE A 264 -4.61 12.81 -5.67
C ILE A 264 -5.34 13.23 -4.40
N TYR A 265 -5.75 12.26 -3.61
CA TYR A 265 -6.36 12.46 -2.30
C TYR A 265 -5.57 11.71 -1.27
N PHE A 266 -5.37 12.33 -0.11
CA PHE A 266 -4.76 11.73 1.05
C PHE A 266 -5.49 12.14 2.32
N ASN A 267 -5.62 11.22 3.27
CA ASN A 267 -6.19 11.47 4.59
C ASN A 267 -5.17 11.05 5.65
N HIS A 268 -4.65 12.02 6.40
CA HIS A 268 -3.66 11.76 7.45
C HIS A 268 -4.25 10.94 8.61
N MET A 269 -5.56 11.02 8.87
CA MET A 269 -6.17 10.28 9.99
C MET A 269 -6.13 8.77 9.81
N ASN A 270 -6.48 8.27 8.62
CA ASN A 270 -6.59 6.84 8.33
C ASN A 270 -5.60 6.35 7.26
N LEU A 271 -4.66 7.23 6.87
CA LEU A 271 -3.65 7.02 5.85
C LEU A 271 -4.22 6.63 4.48
N ALA A 272 -5.52 6.87 4.23
CA ALA A 272 -6.16 6.50 2.98
C ALA A 272 -5.67 7.39 1.84
N GLU A 273 -5.22 6.76 0.76
CA GLU A 273 -4.89 7.43 -0.49
C GLU A 273 -5.85 7.02 -1.61
N LYS A 274 -6.11 7.95 -2.54
CA LYS A 274 -6.83 7.67 -3.79
C LYS A 274 -6.26 8.55 -4.89
N SER A 275 -5.97 7.97 -6.05
CA SER A 275 -5.42 8.73 -7.17
C SER A 275 -5.90 8.24 -8.52
N THR A 276 -6.12 9.17 -9.45
CA THR A 276 -6.33 8.89 -10.88
C THR A 276 -5.10 9.24 -11.74
N VAL A 277 -4.07 9.83 -11.14
CA VAL A 277 -2.82 10.22 -11.81
C VAL A 277 -1.99 8.99 -12.18
N HIS A 278 -2.02 7.96 -11.33
CA HIS A 278 -1.16 6.78 -11.41
C HIS A 278 -1.94 5.62 -12.05
N MET A 279 -1.77 5.42 -13.36
CA MET A 279 -2.35 4.28 -14.06
C MET A 279 -1.34 3.12 -14.11
N ARG A 280 -1.75 1.96 -13.58
CA ARG A 280 -1.00 0.69 -13.51
C ARG A 280 0.46 0.83 -13.08
N LYS A 281 0.69 0.69 -11.77
CA LYS A 281 2.02 0.51 -11.17
C LYS A 281 2.70 -0.71 -11.82
N THR A 282 3.51 -0.48 -12.86
CA THR A 282 4.51 -1.46 -13.30
C THR A 282 5.81 -1.09 -12.59
N PRO A 283 6.53 -2.07 -12.00
CA PRO A 283 7.64 -1.80 -11.08
C PRO A 283 8.81 -1.00 -11.67
N SER A 284 8.90 -0.90 -12.99
CA SER A 284 10.02 -0.24 -13.65
C SER A 284 9.75 1.21 -14.07
N ILE A 285 8.48 1.66 -14.13
CA ILE A 285 8.14 3.02 -14.55
C ILE A 285 6.82 3.45 -13.88
N SER A 286 6.86 4.39 -12.93
CA SER A 286 5.65 5.15 -12.59
C SER A 286 5.32 6.02 -13.81
N LEU A 287 4.45 5.51 -14.68
CA LEU A 287 3.90 6.30 -15.77
C LEU A 287 2.79 7.15 -15.16
N THR A 288 3.18 8.23 -14.49
CA THR A 288 2.23 9.28 -14.15
C THR A 288 1.62 9.74 -15.46
N SER A 289 0.30 9.76 -15.53
CA SER A 289 -0.40 10.20 -16.73
C SER A 289 -0.37 11.74 -16.88
N VAL A 290 0.44 12.41 -16.06
CA VAL A 290 0.49 13.86 -15.84
C VAL A 290 1.88 14.37 -16.23
N HIS A 291 1.93 15.56 -16.82
CA HIS A 291 3.19 16.18 -17.21
C HIS A 291 4.06 16.50 -15.97
N PRO A 292 5.40 16.29 -16.02
CA PRO A 292 6.29 16.54 -14.87
C PRO A 292 6.15 17.94 -14.25
N ASP A 293 5.93 18.97 -15.06
CA ASP A 293 5.73 20.35 -14.56
C ASP A 293 4.50 20.47 -13.67
N LEU A 294 3.42 19.74 -13.97
CA LEU A 294 2.21 19.75 -13.14
C LEU A 294 2.45 18.98 -11.84
N MET A 295 3.18 17.86 -11.87
CA MET A 295 3.58 17.15 -10.66
C MET A 295 4.49 18.00 -9.76
N LYS A 296 5.36 18.82 -10.36
CA LYS A 296 6.16 19.80 -9.61
C LYS A 296 5.28 20.82 -8.90
N ILE A 297 4.27 21.38 -9.59
CA ILE A 297 3.31 22.31 -8.96
C ILE A 297 2.60 21.63 -7.78
N LEU A 298 2.20 20.36 -7.92
CA LEU A 298 1.61 19.60 -6.80
C LEU A 298 2.57 19.48 -5.61
N GLY A 299 3.86 19.21 -5.87
CA GLY A 299 4.88 19.15 -4.82
C GLY A 299 5.15 20.52 -4.16
N ASP A 300 5.11 21.60 -4.92
CA ASP A 300 5.24 22.97 -4.40
C ASP A 300 4.04 23.30 -3.49
N ILE A 301 2.80 22.98 -3.90
CA ILE A 301 1.59 23.12 -3.07
C ILE A 301 1.69 22.28 -1.79
N ASN A 302 2.10 21.01 -1.88
CA ASN A 302 2.27 20.15 -0.70
C ASN A 302 3.32 20.72 0.27
N SER A 303 4.40 21.29 -0.25
CA SER A 303 5.42 21.95 0.57
C SER A 303 4.86 23.17 1.32
N ASP A 304 3.94 23.91 0.70
CA ASP A 304 3.25 25.03 1.35
C ASP A 304 2.26 24.53 2.42
N PHE A 305 1.45 23.51 2.11
CA PHE A 305 0.55 22.84 3.07
C PHE A 305 1.27 22.27 4.31
N THR A 306 2.53 21.91 4.18
CA THR A 306 3.33 21.39 5.32
C THR A 306 3.80 22.51 6.25
N ARG A 307 3.82 23.77 5.80
CA ARG A 307 4.33 24.91 6.58
C ARG A 307 3.32 25.47 7.58
N VAL A 308 2.03 25.29 7.33
CA VAL A 308 0.94 25.89 8.11
C VAL A 308 -0.07 24.79 8.48
N ASP A 309 -0.51 24.75 9.74
CA ASP A 309 -1.47 23.76 10.23
C ASP A 309 -2.93 24.26 10.15
N GLU A 310 -3.22 25.10 9.15
CA GLU A 310 -4.55 25.67 8.90
C GLU A 310 -5.17 25.05 7.64
N ASP A 311 -6.48 25.22 7.50
CA ASP A 311 -7.17 24.88 6.26
C ASP A 311 -6.74 25.86 5.16
N GLU A 312 -6.33 25.34 4.02
CA GLU A 312 -5.77 26.14 2.93
C GLU A 312 -6.28 25.67 1.57
N GLU A 313 -6.47 26.63 0.67
CA GLU A 313 -6.78 26.36 -0.73
C GLU A 313 -5.83 27.16 -1.63
N ILE A 314 -5.15 26.46 -2.54
CA ILE A 314 -4.20 27.06 -3.47
C ILE A 314 -4.63 26.69 -4.89
N ILE A 315 -4.91 27.71 -5.72
CA ILE A 315 -5.31 27.53 -7.11
C ILE A 315 -4.27 28.17 -8.04
N VAL A 316 -3.71 27.38 -8.94
CA VAL A 316 -2.67 27.77 -9.88
C VAL A 316 -3.14 27.55 -11.31
N LYS A 317 -3.01 28.58 -12.16
CA LYS A 317 -3.14 28.43 -13.62
C LYS A 317 -1.75 28.28 -14.23
N ALA A 318 -1.46 27.10 -14.77
CA ALA A 318 -0.20 26.80 -15.42
C ALA A 318 -0.11 27.45 -16.82
N MET A 319 1.11 27.69 -17.30
CA MET A 319 1.37 28.20 -18.65
C MET A 319 0.89 27.25 -19.76
N SER A 320 0.70 25.98 -19.43
CA SER A 320 0.18 24.93 -20.32
C SER A 320 -1.36 24.90 -20.40
N ASP A 321 -2.05 25.94 -19.93
CA ASP A 321 -3.51 26.06 -19.89
C ASP A 321 -4.23 25.06 -18.94
N TYR A 322 -3.47 24.37 -18.08
CA TYR A 322 -4.00 23.54 -17.00
C TYR A 322 -4.27 24.36 -15.74
N TRP A 323 -5.31 23.96 -15.01
CA TRP A 323 -5.55 24.43 -13.65
C TRP A 323 -5.14 23.35 -12.65
N VAL A 324 -4.46 23.77 -11.59
CA VAL A 324 -4.03 22.92 -10.49
C VAL A 324 -4.62 23.49 -9.21
N VAL A 325 -5.39 22.70 -8.50
CA VAL A 325 -6.05 23.07 -7.24
C VAL A 325 -5.53 22.16 -6.14
N GLY A 326 -4.99 22.74 -5.08
CA GLY A 326 -4.74 22.07 -3.81
C GLY A 326 -5.76 22.52 -2.78
N LYS A 327 -6.31 21.59 -2.02
CA LYS A 327 -7.18 21.86 -0.87
C LYS A 327 -6.74 21.02 0.32
N LYS A 328 -6.41 21.68 1.43
CA LYS A 328 -6.13 21.07 2.73
C LYS A 328 -7.27 21.42 3.67
N SER A 329 -7.92 20.40 4.23
CA SER A 329 -8.97 20.61 5.22
C SER A 329 -9.06 19.44 6.19
N ASP A 330 -9.06 19.72 7.50
CA ASP A 330 -9.28 18.71 8.56
C ASP A 330 -8.46 17.42 8.35
N GLN A 331 -7.14 17.56 8.25
CA GLN A 331 -6.19 16.45 8.01
C GLN A 331 -6.38 15.70 6.67
N ARG A 332 -7.08 16.31 5.71
CA ARG A 332 -7.25 15.77 4.35
C ARG A 332 -6.63 16.70 3.35
N GLU A 333 -5.98 16.13 2.36
CA GLU A 333 -5.39 16.85 1.25
C GLU A 333 -5.97 16.33 -0.06
N LEU A 334 -6.41 17.26 -0.91
CA LEU A 334 -6.94 16.99 -2.23
C LEU A 334 -6.19 17.85 -3.24
N TYR A 335 -5.64 17.21 -4.26
CA TYR A 335 -4.95 17.82 -5.37
C TYR A 335 -5.70 17.49 -6.65
N VAL A 336 -6.06 18.49 -7.44
CA VAL A 336 -6.86 18.34 -8.66
C VAL A 336 -6.16 19.03 -9.82
N ILE A 337 -6.08 18.35 -10.95
CA ILE A 337 -5.57 18.87 -12.22
C ILE A 337 -6.72 18.88 -13.21
N LEU A 338 -7.03 20.03 -13.79
CA LEU A 338 -8.12 20.24 -14.75
C LEU A 338 -7.56 20.77 -16.07
N ASN A 339 -7.97 20.17 -17.19
CA ASN A 339 -7.65 20.67 -18.52
C ASN A 339 -8.79 21.53 -19.08
N GLN A 340 -8.85 22.80 -18.66
CA GLN A 340 -9.90 23.73 -19.08
C GLN A 340 -9.31 25.10 -19.46
N LYS A 341 -8.78 25.17 -20.68
CA LYS A 341 -8.07 26.35 -21.21
C LYS A 341 -8.82 27.68 -21.05
N ASN A 342 -10.10 27.68 -21.39
CA ASN A 342 -10.93 28.88 -21.40
C ASN A 342 -11.71 29.09 -20.09
N ALA A 343 -11.54 28.22 -19.09
CA ALA A 343 -12.27 28.36 -17.85
C ALA A 343 -11.73 29.54 -17.02
N ASN A 344 -12.63 30.18 -16.28
CA ASN A 344 -12.31 31.17 -15.26
C ASN A 344 -12.27 30.53 -13.86
N LEU A 345 -11.85 31.30 -12.85
CA LEU A 345 -11.67 30.81 -11.48
C LEU A 345 -12.98 30.27 -10.86
N ILE A 346 -14.13 30.88 -11.18
CA ILE A 346 -15.43 30.48 -10.64
C ILE A 346 -15.83 29.11 -11.20
N GLU A 347 -15.69 28.93 -12.52
CA GLU A 347 -15.99 27.65 -13.20
C GLU A 347 -15.10 26.51 -12.68
N VAL A 348 -13.81 26.80 -12.46
CA VAL A 348 -12.86 25.83 -11.87
C VAL A 348 -13.29 25.44 -10.46
N ASN A 349 -13.69 26.40 -9.63
CA ASN A 349 -14.16 26.11 -8.28
C ASN A 349 -15.45 25.27 -8.28
N GLU A 350 -16.41 25.60 -9.15
CA GLU A 350 -17.64 24.81 -9.30
C GLU A 350 -17.36 23.37 -9.73
N GLU A 351 -16.42 23.15 -10.65
CA GLU A 351 -16.01 21.81 -11.07
C GLU A 351 -15.31 21.03 -9.95
N VAL A 352 -14.48 21.67 -9.13
CA VAL A 352 -13.87 21.02 -7.95
C VAL A 352 -14.94 20.67 -6.91
N LYS A 353 -15.92 21.55 -6.66
CA LYS A 353 -17.04 21.24 -5.75
C LYS A 353 -17.87 20.06 -6.24
N LYS A 354 -18.15 20.00 -7.55
CA LYS A 354 -18.84 18.87 -8.18
C LYS A 354 -18.03 17.58 -8.10
N LEU A 355 -16.71 17.66 -8.24
CA LEU A 355 -15.82 16.53 -8.02
C LEU A 355 -15.91 16.00 -6.58
N CYS A 356 -15.84 16.90 -5.59
CA CYS A 356 -16.02 16.54 -4.18
C CYS A 356 -17.37 15.84 -3.94
N ALA A 357 -18.46 16.41 -4.46
CA ALA A 357 -19.82 15.87 -4.38
C ALA A 357 -20.08 14.61 -5.23
N THR A 358 -19.10 14.08 -5.96
CA THR A 358 -19.28 12.85 -6.74
C THR A 358 -18.31 11.77 -6.27
N GLN A 359 -17.04 12.13 -6.09
CA GLN A 359 -15.97 11.19 -5.75
C GLN A 359 -15.72 11.08 -4.23
N PHE A 360 -16.19 12.05 -3.46
CA PHE A 360 -15.88 12.23 -2.05
C PHE A 360 -17.13 12.53 -1.20
N ASN A 361 -18.29 12.01 -1.60
CA ASN A 361 -19.59 12.31 -0.95
C ASN A 361 -19.66 12.11 0.57
N ASN A 362 -18.83 11.22 1.12
CA ASN A 362 -18.76 10.94 2.56
C ASN A 362 -17.54 11.60 3.23
N ILE A 363 -16.84 12.48 2.52
CA ILE A 363 -15.63 13.16 2.95
C ILE A 363 -15.89 14.66 2.87
N PHE A 364 -15.86 15.31 4.02
CA PHE A 364 -16.11 16.73 4.11
C PHE A 364 -14.81 17.51 3.87
N PHE A 365 -14.88 18.49 2.97
CA PHE A 365 -13.87 19.54 2.81
C PHE A 365 -14.56 20.86 3.15
N LEU A 366 -13.97 21.66 4.05
CA LEU A 366 -14.52 22.98 4.39
C LEU A 366 -14.61 23.86 3.13
N ASP A 367 -15.73 24.57 2.99
CA ASP A 367 -16.03 25.40 1.81
C ASP A 367 -15.27 26.73 1.79
#